data_AF-A0A1J1I3T9-F1
#
_entry.id   AF-A0A1J1I3T9-F1
#
_cell.length_a   1.000
_cell.length_b   1.000
_cell.length_c   1.000
_cell.angle_alpha   90.00
_cell.angle_beta   90.00
_cell.angle_gamma   90.00
#
_symmetry.space_group_name_H-M   'P 1'
#
loop_
_entity.id
_entity.type
_entity.pdbx_description
1 polymer ?
#
loop_
_entity_poly.entity_id
_entity_poly.type
_entity_poly.pdbx_seq_one_letter_code
_entity_poly.pdbx_strand_id
1 'polypeptide(L)'
;MNLYKLIYFILAVIFAKCKSTLKAASASPTMVVSKYPSPVNTCGGILTDKYGTIQTPNFPNPFNVPISCVWILDASSFWGTPNTSIFIYLTQQYVLSGLTFKEYMYYSDDFKVPTEKETIVKEENVTRTVSVQSNSPFVEIKFELDNLYGTQLRVMDHLLDVYGFNITYEVGTPKSYQCNSMRCSFLGSCYATKDYS
;
A
#
# COMPACT_ATOMS: atom_id res chain seq x y z
N MET A 1 -8.26 -16.67 -29.09
CA MET A 1 -7.96 -17.02 -27.68
C MET A 1 -6.46 -16.79 -27.50
N ASN A 2 -6.06 -15.71 -26.83
CA ASN A 2 -4.67 -15.19 -26.86
C ASN A 2 -3.68 -16.14 -26.20
N LEU A 3 -2.50 -16.30 -26.81
CA LEU A 3 -1.39 -17.18 -26.37
C LEU A 3 -1.01 -16.97 -24.89
N TYR A 4 -1.16 -15.74 -24.39
CA TYR A 4 -0.96 -15.36 -22.99
C TYR A 4 -1.92 -16.07 -22.01
N LYS A 5 -3.20 -16.27 -22.37
CA LYS A 5 -4.15 -17.02 -21.54
C LYS A 5 -3.77 -18.51 -21.45
N LEU A 6 -3.16 -19.06 -22.50
CA LEU A 6 -2.76 -20.47 -22.55
C LEU A 6 -1.52 -20.73 -21.66
N ILE A 7 -0.54 -19.82 -21.70
CA ILE A 7 0.64 -19.87 -20.82
C ILE A 7 0.22 -19.75 -19.34
N TYR A 8 -0.74 -18.87 -19.03
CA TYR A 8 -1.27 -18.71 -17.67
C TYR A 8 -2.00 -19.95 -17.16
N PHE A 9 -2.79 -20.61 -18.01
CA PHE A 9 -3.49 -21.85 -17.66
C PHE A 9 -2.50 -23.01 -17.41
N ILE A 10 -1.44 -23.11 -18.21
CA ILE A 10 -0.43 -24.15 -18.06
C ILE A 10 0.38 -23.93 -16.76
N LEU A 11 0.77 -22.69 -16.44
CA LEU A 11 1.46 -22.37 -15.19
C LEU A 11 0.57 -22.62 -13.96
N ALA A 12 -0.72 -22.24 -14.00
CA ALA A 12 -1.65 -22.48 -12.90
C ALA A 12 -1.89 -23.98 -12.62
N VAL A 13 -1.88 -24.82 -13.65
CA VAL A 13 -2.03 -26.28 -13.51
C VAL A 13 -0.78 -26.95 -12.92
N ILE A 14 0.42 -26.42 -13.19
CA ILE A 14 1.68 -26.95 -12.64
C ILE A 14 1.78 -26.70 -11.12
N PHE A 15 1.30 -25.57 -10.61
CA PHE A 15 1.35 -25.25 -9.18
C PHE A 15 0.16 -25.78 -8.35
N ALA A 16 -0.94 -26.21 -8.99
CA ALA A 16 -2.17 -26.65 -8.29
C ALA A 16 -2.17 -28.12 -7.82
N LYS A 17 -1.04 -28.83 -7.86
CA LYS A 17 -0.93 -30.20 -7.30
C LYS A 17 0.04 -30.27 -6.13
N CYS A 18 -0.38 -29.77 -4.98
CA CYS A 18 -0.02 -30.38 -3.71
C CYS A 18 -1.18 -30.23 -2.73
N LYS A 19 -1.91 -31.32 -2.47
CA LYS A 19 -2.92 -31.37 -1.41
C LYS A 19 -2.71 -32.64 -0.56
N SER A 20 -2.35 -32.38 0.69
CA SER A 20 -2.70 -33.06 1.95
C SER A 20 -2.44 -34.58 2.11
N THR A 21 -1.72 -34.94 3.17
CA THR A 21 -2.30 -35.56 4.39
C THR A 21 -1.22 -35.73 5.48
N LEU A 22 -1.44 -35.21 6.69
CA LEU A 22 -1.03 -35.83 7.96
C LEU A 22 -1.89 -35.22 9.10
N LYS A 23 -2.41 -36.06 9.99
CA LYS A 23 -3.45 -35.75 10.98
C LYS A 23 -2.90 -35.88 12.41
N ALA A 24 -3.24 -34.87 13.22
CA ALA A 24 -3.44 -34.81 14.68
C ALA A 24 -2.29 -35.09 15.67
N ALA A 25 -2.04 -34.09 16.53
CA ALA A 25 -1.77 -34.29 17.95
C ALA A 25 -2.60 -33.29 18.76
N SER A 26 -3.24 -33.79 19.81
CA SER A 26 -4.19 -33.12 20.70
C SER A 26 -3.51 -32.47 21.90
N ALA A 27 -3.84 -31.21 22.20
CA ALA A 27 -3.88 -30.66 23.57
C ALA A 27 -4.68 -29.35 23.58
N SER A 28 -5.71 -29.28 24.43
CA SER A 28 -6.29 -28.01 24.96
C SER A 28 -5.40 -27.54 26.12
N PRO A 29 -5.39 -26.27 26.60
CA PRO A 29 -6.53 -25.35 26.68
C PRO A 29 -6.23 -23.86 26.41
N THR A 30 -7.30 -23.05 26.55
CA THR A 30 -7.36 -21.59 26.75
C THR A 30 -7.02 -20.66 25.58
N MET A 31 -8.08 -20.04 25.03
CA MET A 31 -7.99 -18.84 24.20
C MET A 31 -7.50 -17.67 25.05
N VAL A 32 -6.23 -17.27 24.88
CA VAL A 32 -5.78 -15.95 25.30
C VAL A 32 -6.22 -14.98 24.22
N VAL A 33 -7.29 -14.23 24.49
CA VAL A 33 -7.56 -12.98 23.78
C VAL A 33 -6.34 -12.09 23.98
N SER A 34 -5.58 -11.81 22.91
CA SER A 34 -4.45 -10.88 22.97
C SER A 34 -4.97 -9.47 23.23
N LYS A 35 -5.13 -9.16 24.52
CA LYS A 35 -5.36 -7.82 25.07
C LYS A 35 -4.01 -7.10 25.16
N TYR A 36 -3.46 -6.70 24.02
CA TYR A 36 -2.36 -5.74 23.99
C TYR A 36 -2.62 -4.70 22.91
N PRO A 37 -2.67 -3.40 23.24
CA PRO A 37 -2.59 -2.37 22.21
C PRO A 37 -1.24 -2.58 21.51
N SER A 38 -1.28 -2.83 20.20
CA SER A 38 -0.08 -2.86 19.37
C SER A 38 0.77 -1.62 19.69
N PRO A 39 2.07 -1.76 19.98
CA PRO A 39 2.92 -0.60 20.09
C PRO A 39 2.80 0.19 18.79
N VAL A 40 2.64 1.51 18.90
CA VAL A 40 2.54 2.48 17.78
C VAL A 40 3.83 2.52 16.92
N ASN A 41 4.69 1.51 17.02
CA ASN A 41 6.03 1.42 16.46
C ASN A 41 6.17 0.37 15.33
N THR A 42 5.13 -0.40 15.00
CA THR A 42 5.19 -1.35 13.87
C THR A 42 4.36 -0.85 12.70
N CYS A 43 5.02 -0.57 11.58
CA CYS A 43 4.43 -0.25 10.28
C CYS A 43 4.65 -1.41 9.29
N GLY A 44 3.85 -1.45 8.22
CA GLY A 44 3.91 -2.51 7.22
C GLY A 44 2.86 -3.60 7.41
N GLY A 45 2.97 -4.66 6.60
CA GLY A 45 2.09 -5.82 6.63
C GLY A 45 1.42 -6.11 5.28
N ILE A 46 0.69 -7.21 5.22
CA ILE A 46 -0.08 -7.61 4.03
C ILE A 46 -1.51 -7.10 4.17
N LEU A 47 -2.00 -6.46 3.10
CA LEU A 47 -3.30 -5.84 3.02
C LEU A 47 -4.09 -6.52 1.89
N THR A 48 -5.13 -7.26 2.27
CA THR A 48 -5.98 -8.03 1.34
C THR A 48 -7.34 -7.39 1.09
N ASP A 49 -7.70 -6.39 1.90
CA ASP A 49 -8.98 -5.73 1.79
C ASP A 49 -9.06 -4.91 0.50
N LYS A 50 -10.27 -4.80 -0.06
CA LYS A 50 -10.52 -4.07 -1.31
C LYS A 50 -10.18 -2.59 -1.21
N TYR A 51 -10.22 -2.01 -0.01
CA TYR A 51 -9.91 -0.62 0.24
C TYR A 51 -9.29 -0.49 1.62
N GLY A 52 -8.54 0.59 1.85
CA GLY A 52 -7.91 0.83 3.13
C GLY A 52 -7.07 2.10 3.15
N THR A 53 -6.46 2.37 4.30
CA THR A 53 -5.51 3.46 4.47
C THR A 53 -4.16 2.94 4.93
N ILE A 54 -3.11 3.64 4.52
CA ILE A 54 -1.73 3.35 4.89
C ILE A 54 -1.14 4.65 5.41
N GLN A 55 -0.63 4.60 6.63
CA GLN A 55 -0.08 5.77 7.30
C GLN A 55 1.26 5.46 7.94
N THR A 56 2.12 6.48 8.00
CA THR A 56 3.33 6.41 8.82
C THR A 56 2.96 6.28 10.31
N PRO A 57 3.83 5.67 11.13
CA PRO A 57 3.65 5.70 12.58
C PRO A 57 3.43 7.13 13.08
N ASN A 58 2.55 7.29 14.06
CA ASN A 58 2.29 8.55 14.74
C ASN A 58 1.79 9.72 13.84
N PHE A 59 1.43 9.49 12.57
CA PHE A 59 0.89 10.53 11.68
C PHE A 59 -0.26 11.32 12.37
N PRO A 60 -0.28 12.67 12.34
CA PRO A 60 0.61 13.60 11.61
C PRO A 60 1.87 14.05 12.38
N ASN A 61 2.16 13.44 13.54
CA ASN A 61 3.29 13.82 14.40
C ASN A 61 4.61 13.14 13.97
N PRO A 62 5.77 13.62 14.46
CA PRO A 62 7.06 12.99 14.22
C PRO A 62 7.10 11.51 14.60
N PHE A 63 7.89 10.71 13.86
CA PHE A 63 8.14 9.30 14.14
C PHE A 63 9.65 9.02 14.22
N ASN A 64 10.00 7.88 14.82
CA ASN A 64 11.39 7.49 14.99
C ASN A 64 12.03 7.12 13.64
N VAL A 65 13.27 7.58 13.45
CA VAL A 65 14.13 7.30 12.28
C VAL A 65 15.49 6.75 12.78
N PRO A 66 16.18 5.89 12.02
CA PRO A 66 15.83 5.39 10.69
C PRO A 66 14.60 4.47 10.71
N ILE A 67 13.77 4.56 9.67
CA ILE A 67 12.56 3.74 9.53
C ILE A 67 12.58 3.00 8.19
N SER A 68 12.08 1.76 8.20
CA SER A 68 11.81 0.97 7.00
C SER A 68 10.47 0.25 7.17
N CYS A 69 9.48 0.65 6.37
CA CYS A 69 8.15 0.07 6.35
C CYS A 69 7.89 -0.57 5.00
N VAL A 70 7.26 -1.75 5.00
CA VAL A 70 6.85 -2.45 3.77
C VAL A 70 5.42 -2.90 3.90
N TRP A 71 4.54 -2.37 3.05
CA TRP A 71 3.17 -2.83 2.90
C TRP A 71 3.01 -3.57 1.58
N ILE A 72 2.31 -4.70 1.60
CA ILE A 72 2.00 -5.48 0.40
C ILE A 72 0.50 -5.41 0.17
N LEU A 73 0.08 -4.75 -0.90
CA LEU A 73 -1.29 -4.85 -1.38
C LEU A 73 -1.44 -6.14 -2.17
N ASP A 74 -2.28 -7.05 -1.68
CA ASP A 74 -2.65 -8.30 -2.34
C ASP A 74 -4.08 -8.17 -2.90
N ALA A 75 -4.15 -7.89 -4.20
CA ALA A 75 -5.39 -7.86 -4.96
C ALA A 75 -5.56 -9.11 -5.84
N SER A 76 -4.84 -10.21 -5.55
CA SER A 76 -4.88 -11.43 -6.36
C SER A 76 -6.27 -12.07 -6.44
N SER A 77 -7.08 -11.93 -5.39
CA SER A 77 -8.48 -12.38 -5.36
C SER A 77 -9.39 -11.61 -6.33
N PHE A 78 -8.99 -10.41 -6.73
CA PHE A 78 -9.68 -9.56 -7.70
C PHE A 78 -9.00 -9.57 -9.07
N TRP A 79 -7.94 -10.36 -9.26
CA TRP A 79 -7.20 -10.38 -10.51
C TRP A 79 -8.00 -11.05 -11.63
N GLY A 80 -8.05 -10.39 -12.79
CA GLY A 80 -8.78 -10.87 -13.96
C GLY A 80 -10.25 -10.47 -14.01
N THR A 81 -10.76 -9.74 -13.01
CA THR A 81 -12.05 -9.03 -13.18
C THR A 81 -11.87 -7.84 -14.13
N PRO A 82 -12.82 -7.61 -15.05
CA PRO A 82 -12.73 -6.49 -15.98
C PRO A 82 -12.75 -5.15 -15.21
N ASN A 83 -12.04 -4.16 -15.73
CA ASN A 83 -12.01 -2.79 -15.20
C ASN A 83 -11.59 -2.69 -13.71
N THR A 84 -10.73 -3.61 -13.27
CA THR A 84 -10.24 -3.63 -11.88
C THR A 84 -8.73 -3.41 -11.89
N SER A 85 -8.30 -2.32 -11.28
CA SER A 85 -6.91 -1.96 -11.05
C SER A 85 -6.74 -1.55 -9.59
N ILE A 86 -5.51 -1.58 -9.09
CA ILE A 86 -5.19 -1.01 -7.79
C ILE A 86 -4.94 0.49 -7.99
N PHE A 87 -5.64 1.32 -7.21
CA PHE A 87 -5.42 2.76 -7.15
C PHE A 87 -4.93 3.14 -5.77
N ILE A 88 -3.83 3.88 -5.72
CA ILE A 88 -3.26 4.42 -4.49
C ILE A 88 -3.29 5.93 -4.58
N TYR A 89 -4.13 6.57 -3.78
CA TYR A 89 -4.33 8.01 -3.75
C TYR A 89 -3.39 8.65 -2.73
N LEU A 90 -2.62 9.63 -3.17
CA LEU A 90 -1.68 10.39 -2.34
C LEU A 90 -2.40 11.53 -1.59
N THR A 91 -3.47 11.18 -0.88
CA THR A 91 -4.42 12.10 -0.22
C THR A 91 -3.73 13.05 0.76
N GLN A 92 -2.84 12.54 1.59
CA GLN A 92 -2.11 13.30 2.62
C GLN A 92 -0.62 12.92 2.59
N GLN A 93 0.06 13.22 1.48
CA GLN A 93 1.49 12.97 1.29
C GLN A 93 2.29 14.21 1.70
N TYR A 94 3.01 14.14 2.83
CA TYR A 94 3.88 15.23 3.31
C TYR A 94 5.37 14.89 3.21
N VAL A 95 5.75 13.62 3.14
CA VAL A 95 7.15 13.23 2.85
C VAL A 95 7.52 13.48 1.38
N LEU A 96 8.70 14.06 1.18
CA LEU A 96 9.26 14.42 -0.13
C LEU A 96 10.03 13.28 -0.80
N SER A 97 10.41 12.26 -0.03
CA SER A 97 11.24 11.16 -0.48
C SER A 97 10.98 9.89 0.33
N GLY A 98 11.60 8.79 -0.09
CA GLY A 98 11.57 7.53 0.65
C GLY A 98 10.41 6.61 0.32
N LEU A 99 9.34 7.11 -0.33
CA LEU A 99 8.17 6.31 -0.70
C LEU A 99 8.29 5.75 -2.13
N THR A 100 8.24 4.42 -2.24
CA THR A 100 8.44 3.67 -3.48
C THR A 100 7.32 2.66 -3.67
N PHE A 101 6.84 2.53 -4.92
CA PHE A 101 5.82 1.57 -5.33
C PHE A 101 6.42 0.61 -6.36
N LYS A 102 6.35 -0.70 -6.10
CA LYS A 102 6.81 -1.75 -7.02
C LYS A 102 5.69 -2.71 -7.35
N GLU A 103 5.52 -3.01 -8.63
CA GLU A 103 4.49 -3.93 -9.10
C GLU A 103 5.02 -5.35 -9.32
N TYR A 104 4.22 -6.35 -8.93
CA TYR A 104 4.54 -7.76 -9.10
C TYR A 104 3.38 -8.54 -9.70
N MET A 105 3.68 -9.43 -10.66
CA MET A 105 2.71 -10.41 -11.17
C MET A 105 2.48 -11.58 -10.20
N TYR A 106 3.48 -11.86 -9.37
CA TYR A 106 3.45 -12.90 -8.35
C TYR A 106 4.29 -12.45 -7.16
N TYR A 107 3.76 -12.63 -5.95
CA TYR A 107 4.43 -12.29 -4.71
C TYR A 107 4.33 -13.46 -3.73
N SER A 108 5.47 -13.85 -3.18
CA SER A 108 5.62 -14.73 -2.02
C SER A 108 6.91 -14.37 -1.29
N ASP A 109 7.08 -14.86 -0.08
CA ASP A 109 8.28 -14.58 0.73
C ASP A 109 9.56 -15.10 0.05
N ASP A 110 9.47 -16.24 -0.64
CA ASP A 110 10.62 -16.91 -1.28
C ASP A 110 10.82 -16.52 -2.75
N PHE A 111 9.77 -16.04 -3.42
CA PHE A 111 9.79 -15.80 -4.86
C PHE A 111 8.87 -14.64 -5.27
N LYS A 112 9.44 -13.69 -6.02
CA LYS A 112 8.74 -12.50 -6.53
C LYS A 112 8.98 -12.36 -8.02
N VAL A 113 7.93 -12.02 -8.78
CA VAL A 113 8.01 -11.79 -10.24
C VAL A 113 7.68 -10.32 -10.54
N PRO A 114 8.68 -9.45 -10.73
CA PRO A 114 8.46 -8.02 -10.97
C PRO A 114 7.92 -7.75 -12.38
N THR A 115 7.15 -6.68 -12.54
CA THR A 115 6.63 -6.20 -13.84
C THR A 115 7.48 -5.06 -14.44
N GLU A 116 8.71 -4.87 -13.95
CA GLU A 116 9.64 -3.76 -14.26
C GLU A 116 9.13 -2.33 -13.93
N LYS A 117 7.87 -2.18 -13.50
CA LYS A 117 7.29 -0.88 -13.14
C LYS A 117 7.57 -0.53 -11.68
N GLU A 118 8.47 0.44 -11.50
CA GLU A 118 8.77 1.09 -10.23
C GLU A 118 8.38 2.56 -10.31
N THR A 119 7.53 3.02 -9.37
CA THR A 119 7.16 4.43 -9.25
C THR A 119 7.73 4.97 -7.95
N ILE A 120 8.60 5.96 -8.05
CA ILE A 120 9.24 6.60 -6.89
C ILE A 120 8.62 7.99 -6.72
N VAL A 121 8.18 8.27 -5.50
CA VAL A 121 7.73 9.61 -5.13
C VAL A 121 8.95 10.43 -4.79
N LYS A 122 9.18 11.46 -5.61
CA LYS A 122 10.29 12.41 -5.49
C LYS A 122 9.76 13.81 -5.25
N GLU A 123 10.62 14.68 -4.75
CA GLU A 123 10.31 16.08 -4.47
C GLU A 123 9.72 16.80 -5.70
N GLU A 124 10.25 16.56 -6.90
CA GLU A 124 9.75 17.18 -8.14
C GLU A 124 8.31 16.77 -8.51
N ASN A 125 7.85 15.59 -8.04
CA ASN A 125 6.62 14.96 -8.48
C ASN A 125 5.56 14.86 -7.36
N VAL A 126 5.93 15.02 -6.08
CA VAL A 126 5.02 14.96 -4.93
C VAL A 126 3.78 15.84 -5.10
N THR A 127 3.94 17.02 -5.69
CA THR A 127 2.86 18.00 -5.88
C THR A 127 1.98 17.72 -7.10
N ARG A 128 2.43 16.87 -8.02
CA ARG A 128 1.76 16.57 -9.31
C ARG A 128 1.15 15.18 -9.34
N THR A 129 1.77 14.22 -8.67
CA THR A 129 1.28 12.84 -8.60
C THR A 129 0.08 12.79 -7.67
N VAL A 130 -1.08 12.47 -8.23
CA VAL A 130 -2.34 12.39 -7.49
C VAL A 130 -2.63 10.95 -7.06
N SER A 131 -2.33 10.01 -7.95
CA SER A 131 -2.50 8.59 -7.69
C SER A 131 -1.44 7.77 -8.40
N VAL A 132 -1.22 6.57 -7.87
CA VAL A 132 -0.46 5.50 -8.53
C VAL A 132 -1.46 4.42 -8.92
N GLN A 133 -1.54 4.12 -10.20
CA GLN A 133 -2.34 3.03 -10.73
C GLN A 133 -1.43 1.82 -11.01
N SER A 134 -1.81 0.66 -10.50
CA SER A 134 -1.20 -0.62 -10.85
C SER A 134 -2.20 -1.54 -11.55
N ASN A 135 -1.70 -2.19 -12.60
CA ASN A 135 -2.42 -3.24 -13.32
C ASN A 135 -1.92 -4.63 -12.92
N SER A 136 -1.17 -4.73 -11.83
CA SER A 136 -0.61 -5.98 -11.34
C SER A 136 -1.41 -6.42 -10.10
N PRO A 137 -1.49 -7.73 -9.82
CA PRO A 137 -2.22 -8.24 -8.66
C PRO A 137 -1.56 -7.89 -7.32
N PHE A 138 -0.27 -7.55 -7.32
CA PHE A 138 0.47 -7.22 -6.12
C PHE A 138 1.23 -5.90 -6.27
N VAL A 139 1.19 -5.07 -5.21
CA VAL A 139 1.99 -3.84 -5.12
C VAL A 139 2.73 -3.82 -3.78
N GLU A 140 4.06 -3.70 -3.83
CA GLU A 140 4.90 -3.43 -2.66
C GLU A 140 5.04 -1.92 -2.51
N ILE A 141 4.59 -1.40 -1.38
CA ILE A 141 4.74 -0.01 -0.97
C ILE A 141 5.83 0.02 0.08
N LYS A 142 6.98 0.57 -0.28
CA LYS A 142 8.15 0.64 0.57
C LYS A 142 8.39 2.08 0.99
N PHE A 143 8.52 2.32 2.28
CA PHE A 143 8.90 3.62 2.84
C PHE A 143 10.18 3.48 3.65
N GLU A 144 11.24 4.18 3.22
CA GLU A 144 12.51 4.24 3.94
C GLU A 144 12.94 5.68 4.15
N LEU A 145 13.32 6.02 5.38
CA LEU A 145 13.76 7.35 5.72
C LEU A 145 14.79 7.32 6.85
N ASP A 146 15.95 7.94 6.61
CA ASP A 146 17.05 7.98 7.58
C ASP A 146 16.93 9.15 8.56
N ASN A 147 16.31 10.26 8.14
CA ASN A 147 16.17 11.46 8.95
C ASN A 147 14.89 12.26 8.60
N LEU A 148 14.37 13.02 9.58
CA LEU A 148 13.18 13.87 9.40
C LEU A 148 13.50 15.29 8.88
N TYR A 149 14.78 15.69 8.87
CA TYR A 149 15.14 17.08 8.61
C TYR A 149 15.12 17.39 7.12
N GLY A 150 14.27 18.34 6.71
CA GLY A 150 14.16 18.75 5.31
C GLY A 150 13.48 17.73 4.40
N THR A 151 12.88 16.67 4.96
CA THR A 151 12.22 15.60 4.19
C THR A 151 10.70 15.76 4.12
N GLN A 152 10.16 16.84 4.71
CA GLN A 152 8.72 17.11 4.80
C GLN A 152 8.35 18.39 4.04
N LEU A 153 7.17 18.42 3.43
CA LEU A 153 6.55 19.64 2.90
C LEU A 153 6.26 20.63 4.04
N ARG A 154 6.79 21.85 3.92
CA ARG A 154 6.50 22.95 4.84
C ARG A 154 5.48 23.90 4.23
N VAL A 155 4.45 24.27 5.00
CA VAL A 155 3.52 25.34 4.61
C VAL A 155 4.07 26.66 5.17
N MET A 156 4.38 27.62 4.31
CA MET A 156 4.79 28.95 4.76
C MET A 156 3.58 29.72 5.32
N ASP A 157 3.83 30.45 6.40
CA ASP A 157 2.98 31.43 7.09
C ASP A 157 2.02 30.98 8.20
N HIS A 158 1.67 29.71 8.40
CA HIS A 158 0.96 29.26 9.64
C HIS A 158 1.25 27.79 10.02
N LEU A 159 2.40 27.57 10.67
CA LEU A 159 2.66 26.72 11.86
C LEU A 159 1.94 25.36 12.01
N LEU A 160 2.03 24.45 11.04
CA LEU A 160 1.80 23.02 11.33
C LEU A 160 2.92 22.18 10.73
N ASP A 161 3.76 21.62 11.60
CA ASP A 161 4.76 20.61 11.22
C ASP A 161 4.03 19.27 11.09
N VAL A 162 3.62 18.93 9.87
CA VAL A 162 3.03 17.62 9.55
C VAL A 162 4.13 16.68 9.05
N TYR A 163 4.23 15.51 9.67
CA TYR A 163 5.22 14.50 9.34
C TYR A 163 4.57 13.28 8.73
N GLY A 164 5.22 12.70 7.73
CA GLY A 164 4.85 11.41 7.19
C GLY A 164 3.79 11.47 6.11
N PHE A 165 2.93 10.45 6.07
CA PHE A 165 1.82 10.40 5.13
C PHE A 165 0.63 9.61 5.66
N ASN A 166 -0.54 9.86 5.07
CA ASN A 166 -1.74 9.03 5.17
C ASN A 166 -2.37 8.92 3.78
N ILE A 167 -2.08 7.80 3.12
CA ILE A 167 -2.52 7.51 1.76
C ILE A 167 -3.65 6.50 1.77
N THR A 168 -4.50 6.55 0.76
CA THR A 168 -5.66 5.66 0.63
C THR A 168 -5.45 4.74 -0.54
N TYR A 169 -5.87 3.48 -0.46
CA TYR A 169 -5.87 2.58 -1.60
C TYR A 169 -7.24 1.96 -1.82
N GLU A 170 -7.51 1.58 -3.06
CA GLU A 170 -8.66 0.79 -3.43
C GLU A 170 -8.35 -0.14 -4.62
N VAL A 171 -9.13 -1.21 -4.73
CA VAL A 171 -9.10 -2.16 -5.83
C VAL A 171 -10.42 -2.05 -6.58
N GLY A 172 -10.39 -1.56 -7.81
CA GLY A 172 -11.61 -1.32 -8.58
C GLY A 172 -11.42 -0.39 -9.75
N THR A 173 -12.41 0.47 -9.97
CA THR A 173 -12.40 1.53 -10.99
C THR A 173 -11.91 2.84 -10.39
N PRO A 174 -11.22 3.70 -11.16
CA PRO A 174 -10.75 4.98 -10.65
C PRO A 174 -11.92 5.86 -10.18
N LYS A 175 -11.72 6.60 -9.09
CA LYS A 175 -12.67 7.64 -8.68
C LYS A 175 -12.70 8.79 -9.69
N SER A 176 -13.89 9.38 -9.85
CA SER A 176 -14.11 10.56 -10.71
C SER A 176 -13.39 11.80 -10.20
N TYR A 177 -13.18 11.91 -8.88
CA TYR A 177 -12.42 12.96 -8.24
C TYR A 177 -11.21 12.37 -7.53
N GLN A 178 -10.03 12.89 -7.85
CA GLN A 178 -8.76 12.49 -7.23
C GLN A 178 -8.04 13.77 -6.79
N CYS A 179 -7.50 13.74 -5.58
CA CYS A 179 -6.90 14.92 -4.97
C CYS A 179 -5.60 14.56 -4.25
N ASN A 180 -4.63 15.46 -4.32
CA ASN A 180 -3.36 15.34 -3.61
C ASN A 180 -3.23 16.45 -2.54
N SER A 181 -2.17 16.37 -1.74
CA SER A 181 -1.91 17.32 -0.65
C SER A 181 -1.94 18.80 -1.09
N MET A 182 -1.52 19.12 -2.32
CA MET A 182 -1.53 20.48 -2.87
C MET A 182 -2.90 20.96 -3.37
N ARG A 183 -3.73 20.07 -3.92
CA ARG A 183 -5.08 20.42 -4.40
C ARG A 183 -6.08 20.55 -3.25
N CYS A 184 -5.77 19.98 -2.09
CA CYS A 184 -6.66 19.99 -0.93
C CYS A 184 -6.55 21.22 -0.02
N SER A 185 -5.49 22.02 -0.12
CA SER A 185 -5.39 23.28 0.62
C SER A 185 -6.34 24.38 0.10
N PHE A 186 -6.89 24.25 -1.13
CA PHE A 186 -7.71 25.29 -1.75
C PHE A 186 -9.22 25.02 -1.77
N LEU A 187 -9.67 23.77 -1.57
CA LEU A 187 -11.11 23.41 -1.64
C LEU A 187 -11.61 22.53 -0.47
N GLY A 188 -10.73 22.12 0.44
CA GLY A 188 -11.10 21.35 1.62
C GLY A 188 -11.40 19.88 1.34
N SER A 189 -10.79 19.01 2.17
CA SER A 189 -11.11 17.59 2.36
C SER A 189 -10.56 16.58 1.33
N CYS A 190 -9.24 16.34 1.33
CA CYS A 190 -8.66 15.05 0.91
C CYS A 190 -8.85 14.01 2.02
N TYR A 191 -10.07 13.84 2.54
CA TYR A 191 -10.29 12.76 3.49
C TYR A 191 -10.51 11.48 2.71
N ALA A 192 -9.72 10.45 3.00
CA ALA A 192 -10.21 9.10 2.91
C ALA A 192 -11.46 9.05 3.79
N THR A 193 -12.65 9.17 3.19
CA THR A 193 -13.88 8.96 3.95
C THR A 193 -13.78 7.59 4.60
N LYS A 194 -14.26 7.43 5.84
CA LYS A 194 -14.25 6.13 6.53
C LYS A 194 -15.01 5.06 5.72
N ASP A 195 -15.90 5.51 4.85
CA ASP A 195 -16.70 4.70 3.93
C ASP A 195 -16.09 4.60 2.52
N TYR A 196 -14.94 5.23 2.28
CA TYR A 196 -14.22 5.27 1.00
C TYR A 196 -15.11 5.69 -0.19
N SER A 197 -16.18 6.44 0.11
CA SER A 197 -17.15 7.02 -0.82
C SER A 197 -16.66 8.34 -1.37
#